data_AF-A0A7S1AF69-F1
#
_entry.id   AF-A0A7S1AF69-F1
#
_cell.length_a   1.000
_cell.length_b   1.000
_cell.length_c   1.000
_cell.angle_alpha   90.00
_cell.angle_beta   90.00
_cell.angle_gamma   90.00
#
_symmetry.space_group_name_H-M   'P 1'
#
loop_
_entity.id
_entity.type
_entity.pdbx_description
1 polymer ?
#
loop_
_entity_poly.entity_id
_entity_poly.type
_entity_poly.pdbx_seq_one_letter_code
_entity_poly.pdbx_strand_id
1 'polypeptide(L)'
;MDMDDSASSRSSVRWISCHARRSEGYTGMGDGGQWSMFSAYLAGKYVIDPRDSALLPYWDSLVVVFIVWISLITPYQVGFDLFSEVTTRSTLLHACALSINLVLALDIILQLFMSFPHPVNRRWVRMPKIIVKSYLRGCFIPDLLSVFPYRFIVDYLTLRSNGDYRFWGVFQILRLLTLLRINRLNARYEARIDIPYTWLKLANLIVILCFSFHWMACAWGYLLTIEKHMGWYEGFTWGDALRDDKPSMFQDPRTPQPFELYIASLYWSAMTITTTGYGDVTACNVIEMWAALSAMAFSGLIWANIIGSICAIASSLDAEKVYHESNMDALNNMMHSLDLPQDNRIRLRELFRCRKVLYHRERQVDLLRSMSPELQGKVARWVQGNMLGKVWFFRDSQNDAFVVGLFESFQFTVYPPRELVILPQTLVCVQQGVALNGAKVLAPKSIWGLEDLILSNPLLLDDAKPLSLSYLEIQYLVRNVLMRLVVNFPEDNKRMRTAAIWIGIARAVARGVVRPLTEEELEEMEIEAEHNKIMAEHKLEENMWHLQTLDSVDFASPYTRAVQSKIIEKKLQQTILLLERYGARRGMMKSRSSRTSASHAAVSHGSQPDERVKDNVWMGLFNTKRPVNPPK
;
A
#
# COMPACT_ATOMS: atom_id res chain seq x y z
N MET A 1 -21.35 15.35 -14.07
CA MET A 1 -22.57 16.06 -13.63
C MET A 1 -22.65 15.78 -12.15
N ASP A 2 -22.09 16.70 -11.37
CA ASP A 2 -22.07 16.63 -9.92
C ASP A 2 -23.51 16.64 -9.40
N MET A 3 -23.89 15.63 -8.63
CA MET A 3 -25.13 15.65 -7.86
C MET A 3 -24.80 15.64 -6.38
N ASP A 4 -25.36 16.65 -5.73
CA ASP A 4 -25.33 17.01 -4.33
C ASP A 4 -25.63 15.86 -3.36
N ASP A 5 -24.63 15.50 -2.55
CA ASP A 5 -24.77 14.73 -1.30
C ASP A 5 -25.11 15.68 -0.12
N SER A 6 -26.19 16.46 -0.26
CA SER A 6 -26.61 17.46 0.74
C SER A 6 -27.99 17.18 1.36
N ALA A 7 -28.31 15.92 1.68
CA ALA A 7 -29.56 15.62 2.37
C ALA A 7 -29.53 14.37 3.29
N SER A 8 -28.63 14.29 4.26
CA SER A 8 -28.85 13.40 5.44
C SER A 8 -28.17 13.83 6.75
N SER A 9 -27.50 14.98 6.81
CA SER A 9 -26.71 15.38 8.00
C SER A 9 -27.49 16.04 9.15
N ARG A 10 -28.83 16.03 9.13
CA ARG A 10 -29.66 16.62 10.19
C ARG A 10 -30.25 15.56 11.13
N SER A 11 -29.39 14.89 11.90
CA SER A 11 -29.78 14.43 13.23
C SER A 11 -28.70 14.83 14.24
N SER A 12 -29.03 15.91 14.95
CA SER A 12 -28.23 16.63 15.90
C SER A 12 -27.97 15.81 17.17
N VAL A 13 -26.85 15.09 17.21
CA VAL A 13 -26.23 14.75 18.49
C VAL A 13 -25.24 15.85 18.81
N ARG A 14 -25.63 16.71 19.76
CA ARG A 14 -24.79 17.72 20.40
C ARG A 14 -23.62 17.02 21.08
N TRP A 15 -22.53 16.80 20.36
CA TRP A 15 -21.29 16.22 20.90
C TRP A 15 -20.54 17.31 21.64
N ILE A 16 -20.35 17.09 22.94
CA ILE A 16 -19.62 17.99 23.82
C ILE A 16 -18.20 18.16 23.26
N SER A 17 -17.91 19.36 22.76
CA SER A 17 -16.55 19.87 22.61
C SER A 17 -15.89 19.82 23.98
N CYS A 18 -15.06 18.79 24.22
CA CYS A 18 -14.14 18.81 25.33
C CYS A 18 -12.74 18.93 24.73
N HIS A 19 -12.20 20.15 24.84
CA HIS A 19 -10.80 20.46 24.60
C HIS A 19 -9.92 19.34 25.13
N ALA A 20 -9.08 18.80 24.24
CA ALA A 20 -7.93 17.99 24.59
C ALA A 20 -6.98 18.83 25.47
N ARG A 21 -7.23 18.84 26.78
CA ARG A 21 -6.28 19.32 27.77
C ARG A 21 -5.46 18.11 28.19
N ARG A 22 -4.22 18.04 27.67
CA ARG A 22 -3.07 17.26 28.16
C ARG A 22 -3.39 16.00 28.97
N SER A 23 -3.23 14.83 28.34
CA SER A 23 -2.93 13.59 29.06
C SER A 23 -1.42 13.45 29.32
N GLU A 24 -0.77 14.56 29.68
CA GLU A 24 0.57 14.58 30.28
C GLU A 24 0.35 15.01 31.73
N GLY A 25 0.27 14.05 32.65
CA GLY A 25 0.07 14.35 34.07
C GLY A 25 -0.80 13.36 34.83
N TYR A 26 -0.53 12.06 34.71
CA TYR A 26 -0.89 11.07 35.74
C TYR A 26 0.28 10.09 35.92
N THR A 27 1.48 10.64 36.10
CA THR A 27 2.65 9.94 36.63
C THR A 27 3.12 10.74 37.83
N GLY A 28 2.39 10.62 38.95
CA GLY A 28 2.66 11.46 40.12
C GLY A 28 1.62 11.30 41.21
N MET A 29 1.43 10.08 41.71
CA MET A 29 1.02 9.87 43.10
C MET A 29 1.45 8.48 43.54
N GLY A 30 2.21 8.46 44.64
CA GLY A 30 2.94 7.30 45.14
C GLY A 30 2.08 6.16 45.67
N ASP A 31 2.77 5.03 45.73
CA ASP A 31 2.72 4.00 46.76
C ASP A 31 1.37 3.37 47.17
N GLY A 32 1.25 2.08 46.85
CA GLY A 32 0.65 1.10 47.77
C GLY A 32 -0.87 0.88 47.74
N GLY A 33 -1.64 1.66 46.98
CA GLY A 33 -3.09 1.44 46.88
C GLY A 33 -3.47 0.34 45.89
N GLN A 34 -4.05 -0.77 46.35
CA GLN A 34 -4.75 -1.72 45.47
C GLN A 34 -5.87 -0.96 44.73
N TRP A 35 -5.68 -0.73 43.43
CA TRP A 35 -6.75 -0.21 42.58
C TRP A 35 -7.91 -1.19 42.61
N SER A 36 -9.12 -0.72 42.91
CA SER A 36 -10.31 -1.51 42.61
C SER A 36 -10.36 -1.75 41.09
N MET A 37 -10.74 -2.94 40.65
CA MET A 37 -10.78 -3.30 39.22
C MET A 37 -11.52 -2.23 38.38
N PHE A 38 -12.55 -1.63 38.95
CA PHE A 38 -13.32 -0.54 38.34
C PHE A 38 -12.52 0.76 38.16
N SER A 39 -11.73 1.16 39.16
CA SER A 39 -10.88 2.36 39.07
C SER A 39 -9.76 2.21 38.03
N ALA A 40 -9.18 1.02 37.91
CA ALA A 40 -8.20 0.69 36.88
C ALA A 40 -8.82 0.61 35.47
N TYR A 41 -10.07 0.13 35.34
CA TYR A 41 -10.81 0.20 34.08
C TYR A 41 -11.06 1.65 33.67
N LEU A 42 -11.55 2.51 34.57
CA LEU A 42 -11.79 3.93 34.31
C LEU A 42 -10.53 4.70 33.88
N ALA A 43 -9.36 4.28 34.36
CA ALA A 43 -8.05 4.80 33.92
C ALA A 43 -7.62 4.32 32.52
N GLY A 44 -8.39 3.43 31.88
CA GLY A 44 -8.12 2.90 30.53
C GLY A 44 -7.20 1.69 30.50
N LYS A 45 -6.81 1.12 31.64
CA LYS A 45 -5.81 0.03 31.73
C LYS A 45 -6.29 -1.31 31.13
N TYR A 46 -7.60 -1.54 31.09
CA TYR A 46 -8.22 -2.78 30.59
C TYR A 46 -8.94 -2.60 29.24
N VAL A 47 -8.68 -1.49 28.52
CA VAL A 47 -9.28 -1.25 27.21
C VAL A 47 -8.49 -2.02 26.14
N ILE A 48 -9.20 -2.83 25.36
CA ILE A 48 -8.61 -3.69 24.33
C ILE A 48 -8.49 -2.88 23.02
N ASP A 49 -7.29 -2.85 22.44
CA ASP A 49 -7.06 -2.38 21.08
C ASP A 49 -7.18 -3.57 20.12
N PRO A 50 -8.13 -3.54 19.16
CA PRO A 50 -8.37 -4.66 18.26
C PRO A 50 -7.20 -4.98 17.31
N ARG A 51 -6.18 -4.11 17.26
CA ARG A 51 -4.97 -4.32 16.45
C ARG A 51 -3.90 -5.12 17.17
N ASP A 52 -3.78 -4.93 18.49
CA ASP A 52 -2.69 -5.49 19.29
C ASP A 52 -3.01 -6.93 19.75
N SER A 53 -4.29 -7.27 19.87
CA SER A 53 -4.73 -8.59 20.35
C SER A 53 -4.70 -9.65 19.24
N ALA A 54 -3.93 -10.71 19.45
CA ALA A 54 -3.90 -11.87 18.54
C ALA A 54 -5.17 -12.74 18.60
N LEU A 55 -5.88 -12.74 19.73
CA LEU A 55 -7.06 -13.60 19.96
C LEU A 55 -8.37 -13.00 19.42
N LEU A 56 -8.47 -11.69 19.31
CA LEU A 56 -9.71 -11.02 18.91
C LEU A 56 -10.17 -11.36 17.48
N PRO A 57 -9.29 -11.49 16.46
CA PRO A 57 -9.72 -11.94 15.14
C PRO A 57 -10.37 -13.32 15.14
N TYR A 58 -9.92 -14.24 16.00
CA TYR A 58 -10.53 -15.56 16.15
C TYR A 58 -11.90 -15.47 16.84
N TRP A 59 -12.02 -14.61 17.86
CA TRP A 59 -13.30 -14.32 18.52
C TRP A 59 -14.31 -13.71 17.53
N ASP A 60 -13.91 -12.67 16.81
CA ASP A 60 -14.74 -12.01 15.78
C ASP A 60 -15.18 -13.03 14.72
N SER A 61 -14.29 -13.95 14.30
CA SER A 61 -14.62 -15.00 13.33
C SER A 61 -15.64 -16.00 13.88
N LEU A 62 -15.50 -16.39 15.15
CA LEU A 62 -16.44 -17.26 15.84
C LEU A 62 -17.82 -16.60 16.00
N VAL A 63 -17.87 -15.31 16.32
CA VAL A 63 -19.12 -14.52 16.38
C VAL A 63 -19.78 -14.46 14.99
N VAL A 64 -19.02 -14.26 13.90
CA VAL A 64 -19.57 -14.31 12.53
C VAL A 64 -20.21 -15.66 12.23
N VAL A 65 -19.55 -16.77 12.57
CA VAL A 65 -20.10 -18.12 12.38
C VAL A 65 -21.44 -18.29 13.11
N PHE A 66 -21.54 -17.79 14.35
CA PHE A 66 -22.80 -17.83 15.10
C PHE A 66 -23.89 -16.92 14.53
N ILE A 67 -23.53 -15.75 13.99
CA ILE A 67 -24.47 -14.88 13.29
C ILE A 67 -25.04 -15.60 12.06
N VAL A 68 -24.20 -16.24 11.26
CA VAL A 68 -24.63 -17.02 10.08
C VAL A 68 -25.55 -18.17 10.52
N TRP A 69 -25.16 -18.94 11.54
CA TRP A 69 -26.00 -20.00 12.10
C TRP A 69 -27.39 -19.49 12.54
N ILE A 70 -27.44 -18.40 13.31
CA ILE A 70 -28.70 -17.80 13.79
C ILE A 70 -29.56 -17.34 12.61
N SER A 71 -28.95 -16.73 11.59
CA SER A 71 -29.66 -16.22 10.41
C SER A 71 -30.26 -17.31 9.51
N LEU A 72 -29.78 -18.55 9.61
CA LEU A 72 -30.33 -19.73 8.92
C LEU A 72 -31.32 -20.49 9.79
N ILE A 73 -31.00 -20.71 11.06
CA ILE A 73 -31.82 -21.58 11.92
C ILE A 73 -33.04 -20.84 12.47
N THR A 74 -32.94 -19.55 12.79
CA THR A 74 -34.07 -18.82 13.41
C THR A 74 -35.29 -18.72 12.49
N PRO A 75 -35.17 -18.31 11.21
CA PRO A 75 -36.33 -18.26 10.32
C PRO A 75 -36.95 -19.64 10.09
N TYR A 76 -36.11 -20.68 9.96
CA TYR A 76 -36.56 -22.06 9.85
C TYR A 76 -37.37 -22.49 11.09
N GLN A 77 -36.86 -22.21 12.29
CA GLN A 77 -37.53 -22.55 13.54
C GLN A 77 -38.88 -21.85 13.70
N VAL A 78 -38.95 -20.56 13.34
CA VAL A 78 -40.19 -19.79 13.38
C VAL A 78 -41.19 -20.30 12.34
N GLY A 79 -40.71 -20.65 11.14
CA GLY A 79 -41.55 -21.04 10.02
C GLY A 79 -42.07 -22.48 10.04
N PHE A 80 -41.34 -23.42 10.65
CA PHE A 80 -41.67 -24.85 10.58
C PHE A 80 -41.66 -25.59 11.93
N ASP A 81 -40.80 -25.19 12.89
CA ASP A 81 -40.64 -25.93 14.17
C ASP A 81 -41.46 -25.35 15.32
N LEU A 82 -42.03 -24.15 15.18
CA LEU A 82 -42.67 -23.44 16.29
C LEU A 82 -43.92 -24.17 16.84
N PHE A 83 -44.61 -24.92 15.99
CA PHE A 83 -45.83 -25.66 16.32
C PHE A 83 -45.74 -27.18 16.08
N SER A 84 -44.58 -27.68 15.65
CA SER A 84 -44.37 -29.11 15.44
C SER A 84 -44.37 -29.87 16.77
N GLU A 85 -45.20 -30.90 16.89
CA GLU A 85 -45.23 -31.81 18.04
C GLU A 85 -43.98 -32.70 18.12
N VAL A 86 -43.25 -32.83 17.00
CA VAL A 86 -41.95 -33.52 16.92
C VAL A 86 -40.91 -32.65 17.60
N THR A 87 -41.02 -32.61 18.92
CA THR A 87 -40.03 -32.03 19.79
C THR A 87 -38.78 -32.89 19.63
N THR A 88 -37.84 -32.50 18.78
CA THR A 88 -36.46 -32.97 18.88
C THR A 88 -35.91 -32.45 20.20
N ARG A 89 -36.26 -33.17 21.28
CA ARG A 89 -35.67 -33.11 22.63
C ARG A 89 -34.25 -33.67 22.56
N SER A 90 -33.46 -33.33 21.56
CA SER A 90 -32.03 -33.50 21.69
C SER A 90 -31.58 -32.42 22.67
N THR A 91 -31.26 -32.86 23.88
CA THR A 91 -30.63 -32.05 24.92
C THR A 91 -29.41 -31.30 24.37
N LEU A 92 -28.74 -31.90 23.38
CA LEU A 92 -27.62 -31.33 22.65
C LEU A 92 -27.96 -30.05 21.85
N LEU A 93 -29.04 -30.02 21.06
CA LEU A 93 -29.38 -28.81 20.28
C LEU A 93 -29.78 -27.65 21.21
N HIS A 94 -30.47 -27.94 22.31
CA HIS A 94 -30.80 -26.94 23.32
C HIS A 94 -29.55 -26.43 24.04
N ALA A 95 -28.62 -27.32 24.40
CA ALA A 95 -27.34 -26.94 24.99
C ALA A 95 -26.49 -26.08 24.03
N CYS A 96 -26.48 -26.41 22.74
CA CYS A 96 -25.82 -25.60 21.70
C CYS A 96 -26.48 -24.23 21.52
N ALA A 97 -27.81 -24.15 21.53
CA ALA A 97 -28.50 -22.86 21.43
C ALA A 97 -28.20 -21.96 22.65
N LEU A 98 -28.12 -22.56 23.84
CA LEU A 98 -27.75 -21.84 25.07
C LEU A 98 -26.28 -21.38 25.04
N SER A 99 -25.36 -22.22 24.56
CA SER A 99 -23.94 -21.86 24.46
C SER A 99 -23.71 -20.71 23.48
N ILE A 100 -24.42 -20.70 22.34
CA ILE A 100 -24.39 -19.58 21.38
C ILE A 100 -24.88 -18.29 22.03
N ASN A 101 -26.01 -18.32 22.75
CA ASN A 101 -26.53 -17.15 23.45
C ASN A 101 -25.55 -16.65 24.54
N LEU A 102 -24.88 -17.56 25.26
CA LEU A 102 -23.84 -17.21 26.23
C LEU A 102 -22.67 -16.49 25.58
N VAL A 103 -22.16 -17.00 24.45
CA VAL A 103 -21.06 -16.36 23.72
C VAL A 103 -21.46 -14.98 23.20
N LEU A 104 -22.67 -14.83 22.66
CA LEU A 104 -23.16 -13.53 22.21
C LEU A 104 -23.42 -12.55 23.36
N ALA A 105 -23.74 -13.04 24.56
CA ALA A 105 -23.80 -12.23 25.78
C ALA A 105 -22.40 -11.77 26.23
N LEU A 106 -21.40 -12.67 26.18
CA LEU A 106 -20.00 -12.33 26.45
C LEU A 106 -19.47 -11.31 25.43
N ASP A 107 -19.88 -11.39 24.17
CA ASP A 107 -19.55 -10.41 23.14
C ASP A 107 -20.06 -8.99 23.48
N ILE A 108 -21.27 -8.87 24.03
CA ILE A 108 -21.80 -7.59 24.54
C ILE A 108 -20.90 -7.03 25.64
N ILE A 109 -20.46 -7.87 26.58
CA ILE A 109 -19.56 -7.47 27.65
C ILE A 109 -18.22 -7.02 27.05
N LEU A 110 -17.64 -7.81 26.15
CA LEU A 110 -16.37 -7.52 25.49
C LEU A 110 -16.42 -6.20 24.72
N GLN A 111 -17.55 -5.88 24.10
CA GLN A 111 -17.76 -4.62 23.38
C GLN A 111 -17.71 -3.37 24.28
N LEU A 112 -17.95 -3.49 25.59
CA LEU A 112 -17.76 -2.41 26.57
C LEU A 112 -16.27 -2.12 26.85
N PHE A 113 -15.39 -3.07 26.57
CA PHE A 113 -13.93 -2.93 26.74
C PHE A 113 -13.20 -2.61 25.44
N MET A 114 -13.87 -2.66 24.28
CA MET A 114 -13.24 -2.42 23.00
C MET A 114 -13.17 -0.94 22.64
N SER A 115 -11.97 -0.53 22.22
CA SER A 115 -11.77 0.79 21.60
C SER A 115 -12.36 0.85 20.19
N PHE A 116 -12.74 2.05 19.76
CA PHE A 116 -13.25 2.31 18.40
C PHE A 116 -12.60 3.56 17.80
N PRO A 117 -12.48 3.66 16.46
CA PRO A 117 -11.94 4.83 15.79
C PRO A 117 -12.99 5.95 15.80
N HIS A 118 -12.61 7.14 16.24
CA HIS A 118 -13.50 8.28 16.20
C HIS A 118 -13.75 8.71 14.74
N PRO A 119 -15.00 9.01 14.34
CA PRO A 119 -15.41 9.14 12.93
C PRO A 119 -14.64 10.23 12.17
N VAL A 120 -14.37 11.37 12.81
CA VAL A 120 -13.73 12.53 12.16
C VAL A 120 -12.20 12.44 12.14
N ASN A 121 -11.56 12.31 13.32
CA ASN A 121 -10.11 12.37 13.44
C ASN A 121 -9.41 11.01 13.27
N ARG A 122 -10.18 9.91 13.07
CA ARG A 122 -9.72 8.52 12.96
C ARG A 122 -8.81 8.05 14.12
N ARG A 123 -8.78 8.79 15.24
CA ARG A 123 -8.03 8.41 16.45
C ARG A 123 -8.82 7.39 17.24
N TRP A 124 -8.13 6.39 17.77
CA TRP A 124 -8.73 5.35 18.59
C TRP A 124 -9.05 5.90 19.98
N VAL A 125 -10.34 5.88 20.36
CA VAL A 125 -10.79 6.35 21.66
C VAL A 125 -10.57 5.24 22.68
N ARG A 126 -9.72 5.49 23.67
CA ARG A 126 -9.42 4.56 24.77
C ARG A 126 -10.10 4.93 26.09
N MET A 127 -10.89 6.01 26.13
CA MET A 127 -11.58 6.46 27.34
C MET A 127 -12.86 5.64 27.59
N PRO A 128 -12.95 4.84 28.67
CA PRO A 128 -14.06 3.91 28.87
C PRO A 128 -15.43 4.58 29.01
N LYS A 129 -15.49 5.75 29.65
CA LYS A 129 -16.75 6.52 29.78
C LYS A 129 -17.36 6.87 28.43
N ILE A 130 -16.52 7.16 27.44
CA ILE A 130 -16.95 7.48 26.07
C ILE A 130 -17.37 6.20 25.35
N ILE A 131 -16.64 5.10 25.56
CA ILE A 131 -16.95 3.77 25.01
C ILE A 131 -18.34 3.31 25.43
N VAL A 132 -18.59 3.26 26.74
CA VAL A 132 -19.88 2.82 27.28
C VAL A 132 -21.02 3.73 26.82
N LYS A 133 -20.86 5.06 26.91
CA LYS A 133 -21.92 6.00 26.48
C LYS A 133 -22.26 5.88 25.00
N SER A 134 -21.25 5.71 24.14
CA SER A 134 -21.46 5.55 22.71
C SER A 134 -22.17 4.23 22.41
N TYR A 135 -21.78 3.14 23.09
CA TYR A 135 -22.38 1.83 22.89
C TYR A 135 -23.85 1.77 23.38
N LEU A 136 -24.12 2.28 24.59
CA LEU A 136 -25.47 2.31 25.17
C LEU A 136 -26.47 3.14 24.35
N ARG A 137 -26.01 4.20 23.67
CA ARG A 137 -26.88 5.05 22.85
C ARG A 137 -27.18 4.46 21.46
N GLY A 138 -26.32 3.58 20.95
CA GLY A 138 -26.41 3.04 19.60
C GLY A 138 -26.88 1.59 19.56
N CYS A 139 -25.97 0.67 19.84
CA CYS A 139 -26.15 -0.74 19.51
C CYS A 139 -26.59 -1.63 20.67
N PHE A 140 -26.59 -1.12 21.90
CA PHE A 140 -26.91 -1.93 23.08
C PHE A 140 -28.33 -2.53 23.04
N ILE A 141 -29.34 -1.75 22.63
CA ILE A 141 -30.75 -2.23 22.60
C ILE A 141 -30.92 -3.38 21.59
N PRO A 142 -30.50 -3.25 20.31
CA PRO A 142 -30.54 -4.38 19.38
C PRO A 142 -29.75 -5.60 19.87
N ASP A 143 -28.56 -5.38 20.45
CA ASP A 143 -27.72 -6.47 20.96
C ASP A 143 -28.42 -7.20 22.13
N LEU A 144 -29.06 -6.47 23.05
CA LEU A 144 -29.81 -7.04 24.18
C LEU A 144 -31.03 -7.84 23.71
N LEU A 145 -31.83 -7.26 22.81
CA LEU A 145 -33.01 -7.93 22.25
C LEU A 145 -32.60 -9.19 21.46
N SER A 146 -31.45 -9.19 20.80
CA SER A 146 -30.99 -10.35 20.02
C SER A 146 -30.56 -11.55 20.88
N VAL A 147 -30.11 -11.33 22.11
CA VAL A 147 -29.57 -12.37 23.01
C VAL A 147 -30.65 -12.92 23.97
N PHE A 148 -31.81 -12.28 24.03
CA PHE A 148 -32.89 -12.66 24.95
C PHE A 148 -33.37 -14.10 24.70
N PRO A 149 -33.56 -14.94 25.75
CA PRO A 149 -33.87 -16.36 25.60
C PRO A 149 -35.37 -16.61 25.34
N TYR A 150 -35.88 -16.14 24.19
CA TYR A 150 -37.30 -16.21 23.82
C TYR A 150 -37.89 -17.62 23.91
N ARG A 151 -37.22 -18.63 23.33
CA ARG A 151 -37.73 -20.01 23.29
C ARG A 151 -37.91 -20.61 24.69
N PHE A 152 -36.95 -20.39 25.58
CA PHE A 152 -37.04 -20.85 26.96
C PHE A 152 -38.25 -20.28 27.70
N ILE A 153 -38.57 -19.00 27.46
CA ILE A 153 -39.73 -18.35 28.08
C ILE A 153 -41.04 -18.92 27.53
N VAL A 154 -41.12 -19.15 26.21
CA VAL A 154 -42.30 -19.77 25.59
C VAL A 154 -42.52 -21.19 26.13
N ASP A 155 -41.47 -22.01 26.16
CA ASP A 155 -41.53 -23.38 26.69
C ASP A 155 -41.93 -23.38 28.17
N TYR A 156 -41.39 -22.44 28.97
CA TYR A 156 -41.74 -22.30 30.38
C TYR A 156 -43.21 -21.89 30.59
N LEU A 157 -43.71 -20.90 29.84
CA LEU A 157 -45.09 -20.41 29.98
C LEU A 157 -46.12 -21.45 29.52
N THR A 158 -45.84 -22.14 28.41
CA THR A 158 -46.71 -23.21 27.89
C THR A 158 -46.79 -24.42 28.82
N LEU A 159 -45.71 -24.74 29.55
CA LEU A 159 -45.74 -25.80 30.57
C LEU A 159 -46.46 -25.38 31.87
N ARG A 160 -46.42 -24.10 32.22
CA ARG A 160 -46.94 -23.56 33.50
C ARG A 160 -48.42 -23.19 33.43
N SER A 161 -48.92 -22.79 32.28
CA SER A 161 -50.27 -22.24 32.10
C SER A 161 -51.00 -22.96 30.97
N ASN A 162 -52.32 -23.16 31.13
CA ASN A 162 -53.18 -23.82 30.13
C ASN A 162 -53.44 -22.97 28.86
N GLY A 163 -52.76 -21.82 28.71
CA GLY A 163 -52.84 -20.98 27.52
C GLY A 163 -51.85 -21.39 26.44
N ASP A 164 -52.22 -21.23 25.17
CA ASP A 164 -51.28 -21.37 24.06
C ASP A 164 -50.44 -20.09 23.90
N TYR A 165 -49.19 -20.13 24.37
CA TYR A 165 -48.24 -19.02 24.24
C TYR A 165 -47.29 -19.17 23.04
N ARG A 166 -47.53 -20.12 22.13
CA ARG A 166 -46.64 -20.37 20.98
C ARG A 166 -46.51 -19.15 20.05
N PHE A 167 -47.52 -18.28 20.02
CA PHE A 167 -47.45 -16.98 19.33
C PHE A 167 -46.24 -16.12 19.77
N TRP A 168 -45.86 -16.18 21.06
CA TRP A 168 -44.71 -15.45 21.58
C TRP A 168 -43.38 -15.98 21.02
N GLY A 169 -43.37 -17.17 20.42
CA GLY A 169 -42.20 -17.69 19.73
C GLY A 169 -41.85 -16.93 18.45
N VAL A 170 -42.76 -16.15 17.88
CA VAL A 170 -42.46 -15.27 16.73
C VAL A 170 -41.44 -14.19 17.11
N PHE A 171 -41.40 -13.75 18.38
CA PHE A 171 -40.39 -12.81 18.87
C PHE A 171 -38.95 -13.35 18.77
N GLN A 172 -38.77 -14.66 18.55
CA GLN A 172 -37.45 -15.23 18.21
C GLN A 172 -36.86 -14.58 16.95
N ILE A 173 -37.66 -14.02 16.05
CA ILE A 173 -37.15 -13.28 14.88
C ILE A 173 -36.32 -12.05 15.27
N LEU A 174 -36.50 -11.49 16.47
CA LEU A 174 -35.67 -10.42 17.01
C LEU A 174 -34.20 -10.84 17.19
N ARG A 175 -33.90 -12.15 17.22
CA ARG A 175 -32.52 -12.66 17.18
C ARG A 175 -31.79 -12.25 15.90
N LEU A 176 -32.50 -12.02 14.80
CA LEU A 176 -31.91 -11.54 13.54
C LEU A 176 -31.30 -10.12 13.67
N LEU A 177 -31.65 -9.36 14.72
CA LEU A 177 -30.96 -8.09 15.03
C LEU A 177 -29.45 -8.28 15.23
N THR A 178 -28.98 -9.50 15.52
CA THR A 178 -27.54 -9.82 15.57
C THR A 178 -26.82 -9.62 14.23
N LEU A 179 -27.53 -9.58 13.09
CA LEU A 179 -26.95 -9.27 11.78
C LEU A 179 -26.39 -7.85 11.72
N LEU A 180 -26.93 -6.91 12.50
CA LEU A 180 -26.41 -5.54 12.59
C LEU A 180 -24.96 -5.49 13.12
N ARG A 181 -24.51 -6.56 13.81
CA ARG A 181 -23.13 -6.69 14.27
C ARG A 181 -22.14 -6.82 13.11
N ILE A 182 -22.54 -7.40 11.98
CA ILE A 182 -21.70 -7.59 10.77
C ILE A 182 -21.16 -6.25 10.29
N ASN A 183 -21.97 -5.19 10.30
CA ASN A 183 -21.53 -3.85 9.86
C ASN A 183 -20.31 -3.34 10.65
N ARG A 184 -20.23 -3.67 11.94
CA ARG A 184 -19.11 -3.28 12.82
C ARG A 184 -17.87 -4.14 12.58
N LEU A 185 -18.08 -5.41 12.25
CA LEU A 185 -17.02 -6.39 11.98
C LEU A 185 -16.38 -6.13 10.61
N ASN A 186 -17.16 -5.79 9.59
CA ASN A 186 -16.68 -5.48 8.24
C ASN A 186 -15.60 -4.40 8.25
N ALA A 187 -15.78 -3.34 9.03
CA ALA A 187 -14.80 -2.25 9.16
C ALA A 187 -13.44 -2.71 9.74
N ARG A 188 -13.37 -3.87 10.41
CA ARG A 188 -12.14 -4.44 10.96
C ARG A 188 -11.47 -5.43 10.01
N TYR A 189 -12.28 -6.17 9.26
CA TYR A 189 -11.82 -7.14 8.28
C TYR A 189 -11.30 -6.49 7.00
N GLU A 190 -11.84 -5.32 6.61
CA GLU A 190 -11.42 -4.59 5.41
C GLU A 190 -9.91 -4.26 5.39
N ALA A 191 -9.29 -4.08 6.55
CA ALA A 191 -7.85 -3.81 6.66
C ALA A 191 -6.96 -5.07 6.75
N ARG A 192 -7.53 -6.26 6.92
CA ARG A 192 -6.80 -7.53 7.12
C ARG A 192 -6.96 -8.53 5.97
N ILE A 193 -7.93 -8.30 5.09
CA ILE A 193 -8.25 -9.22 4.00
C ILE A 193 -7.50 -8.78 2.74
N ASP A 194 -6.51 -9.57 2.32
CA ASP A 194 -5.78 -9.42 1.05
C ASP A 194 -6.54 -10.06 -0.15
N ILE A 195 -7.88 -10.01 -0.13
CA ILE A 195 -8.72 -10.55 -1.21
C ILE A 195 -9.11 -9.39 -2.14
N PRO A 196 -8.99 -9.55 -3.47
CA PRO A 196 -9.42 -8.52 -4.40
C PRO A 196 -10.91 -8.20 -4.21
N TYR A 197 -11.26 -6.92 -4.22
CA TYR A 197 -12.62 -6.44 -3.99
C TYR A 197 -13.67 -7.07 -4.94
N THR A 198 -13.28 -7.47 -6.16
CA THR A 198 -14.16 -8.15 -7.11
C THR A 198 -14.64 -9.51 -6.58
N TRP A 199 -13.76 -10.30 -5.98
CA TRP A 199 -14.10 -11.59 -5.38
C TRP A 199 -14.97 -11.42 -4.13
N LEU A 200 -14.70 -10.41 -3.31
CA LEU A 200 -15.54 -10.09 -2.15
C LEU A 200 -16.96 -9.71 -2.57
N LYS A 201 -17.11 -8.91 -3.65
CA LYS A 201 -18.42 -8.57 -4.21
C LYS A 201 -19.15 -9.80 -4.75
N LEU A 202 -18.45 -10.69 -5.47
CA LEU A 202 -19.03 -11.93 -5.99
C LEU A 202 -19.48 -12.86 -4.86
N ALA A 203 -18.65 -13.06 -3.83
CA ALA A 203 -19.02 -13.86 -2.67
C ALA A 203 -20.24 -13.27 -1.94
N ASN A 204 -20.26 -11.96 -1.71
CA ASN A 204 -21.40 -11.28 -1.10
C ASN A 204 -22.69 -11.46 -1.92
N LEU A 205 -22.60 -11.40 -3.24
CA LEU A 205 -23.75 -11.62 -4.12
C LEU A 205 -24.33 -13.03 -3.97
N ILE A 206 -23.47 -14.05 -3.96
CA ILE A 206 -23.88 -15.45 -3.77
C ILE A 206 -24.56 -15.62 -2.40
N VAL A 207 -23.96 -15.04 -1.35
CA VAL A 207 -24.52 -15.06 0.01
C VAL A 207 -25.91 -14.42 0.02
N ILE A 208 -26.08 -13.21 -0.53
CA ILE A 208 -27.38 -12.52 -0.58
C ILE A 208 -28.43 -13.35 -1.32
N LEU A 209 -28.07 -13.98 -2.44
CA LEU A 209 -28.97 -14.85 -3.20
C LEU A 209 -29.42 -16.08 -2.39
N CYS A 210 -28.47 -16.81 -1.78
CA CYS A 210 -28.79 -17.97 -0.95
C CYS A 210 -29.68 -17.61 0.24
N PHE A 211 -29.38 -16.50 0.93
CA PHE A 211 -30.22 -16.00 2.03
C PHE A 211 -31.60 -15.57 1.56
N SER A 212 -31.72 -14.97 0.37
CA SER A 212 -33.01 -14.57 -0.19
C SER A 212 -33.91 -15.78 -0.47
N PHE A 213 -33.37 -16.85 -1.07
CA PHE A 213 -34.10 -18.11 -1.23
C PHE A 213 -34.56 -18.65 0.13
N HIS A 214 -33.63 -18.77 1.08
CA HIS A 214 -33.92 -19.33 2.39
C HIS A 214 -34.97 -18.53 3.18
N TRP A 215 -34.86 -17.20 3.23
CA TRP A 215 -35.80 -16.35 3.99
C TRP A 215 -37.18 -16.31 3.34
N MET A 216 -37.24 -16.26 2.02
CA MET A 216 -38.51 -16.34 1.29
C MET A 216 -39.18 -17.70 1.51
N ALA A 217 -38.42 -18.80 1.49
CA ALA A 217 -38.91 -20.14 1.81
C ALA A 217 -39.49 -20.22 3.24
N CYS A 218 -38.79 -19.65 4.22
CA CYS A 218 -39.26 -19.62 5.61
C CYS A 218 -40.51 -18.76 5.77
N ALA A 219 -40.60 -17.64 5.05
CA ALA A 219 -41.81 -16.80 5.05
C ALA A 219 -43.01 -17.53 4.43
N TRP A 220 -42.81 -18.26 3.32
CA TRP A 220 -43.85 -19.07 2.69
C TRP A 220 -44.31 -20.24 3.57
N GLY A 221 -43.37 -20.93 4.23
CA GLY A 221 -43.68 -21.96 5.22
C GLY A 221 -44.40 -21.43 6.46
N TYR A 222 -43.99 -20.26 6.95
CA TYR A 222 -44.60 -19.61 8.09
C TYR A 222 -46.08 -19.25 7.83
N LEU A 223 -46.42 -18.85 6.60
CA LEU A 223 -47.81 -18.60 6.21
C LEU A 223 -48.69 -19.84 6.43
N LEU A 224 -48.23 -21.02 6.00
CA LEU A 224 -48.93 -22.29 6.21
C LEU A 224 -49.13 -22.59 7.69
N THR A 225 -48.13 -22.28 8.52
CA THR A 225 -48.19 -22.50 9.96
C THR A 225 -49.21 -21.58 10.64
N ILE A 226 -49.28 -20.31 10.25
CA ILE A 226 -50.30 -19.38 10.79
C ILE A 226 -51.71 -19.85 10.41
N GLU A 227 -51.93 -20.19 9.15
CA GLU A 227 -53.25 -20.61 8.67
C GLU A 227 -53.74 -21.86 9.43
N LYS A 228 -52.88 -22.88 9.57
CA LYS A 228 -53.24 -24.16 10.22
C LYS A 228 -53.32 -24.10 11.75
N HIS A 229 -52.45 -23.36 12.43
CA HIS A 229 -52.37 -23.39 13.90
C HIS A 229 -53.01 -22.20 14.61
N MET A 230 -53.10 -21.04 13.95
CA MET A 230 -53.71 -19.86 14.55
C MET A 230 -55.19 -19.74 14.21
N GLY A 231 -55.73 -20.67 13.40
CA GLY A 231 -57.14 -20.69 13.01
C GLY A 231 -57.53 -19.50 12.11
N TRP A 232 -56.56 -18.89 11.43
CA TRP A 232 -56.83 -17.75 10.54
C TRP A 232 -57.58 -18.18 9.28
N TYR A 233 -57.50 -19.46 8.93
CA TYR A 233 -58.17 -20.04 7.78
C TYR A 233 -58.35 -21.56 7.96
N GLU A 234 -59.59 -22.05 7.88
CA GLU A 234 -59.92 -23.49 7.97
C GLU A 234 -60.09 -24.15 6.58
N GLY A 235 -59.72 -23.45 5.50
CA GLY A 235 -59.88 -23.93 4.14
C GLY A 235 -58.64 -24.63 3.56
N PHE A 236 -58.73 -24.99 2.28
CA PHE A 236 -57.66 -25.67 1.55
C PHE A 236 -56.45 -24.74 1.32
N THR A 237 -55.27 -25.18 1.73
CA THR A 237 -54.00 -24.42 1.66
C THR A 237 -53.07 -24.98 0.58
N TRP A 238 -52.03 -24.23 0.22
CA TRP A 238 -50.99 -24.68 -0.72
C TRP A 238 -50.31 -25.98 -0.25
N GLY A 239 -50.18 -26.17 1.07
CA GLY A 239 -49.59 -27.37 1.65
C GLY A 239 -50.49 -28.60 1.50
N ASP A 240 -51.80 -28.42 1.52
CA ASP A 240 -52.76 -29.50 1.27
C ASP A 240 -52.81 -29.84 -0.23
N ALA A 241 -52.78 -28.83 -1.11
CA ALA A 241 -52.66 -29.02 -2.56
C ALA A 241 -51.41 -29.81 -2.94
N LEU A 242 -50.27 -29.45 -2.35
CA LEU A 242 -49.01 -30.15 -2.61
C LEU A 242 -49.06 -31.61 -2.16
N ARG A 243 -49.72 -31.90 -1.04
CA ARG A 243 -49.92 -33.27 -0.56
C ARG A 243 -50.75 -34.09 -1.53
N ASP A 244 -51.82 -33.50 -2.05
CA ASP A 244 -52.74 -34.20 -2.95
C ASP A 244 -52.10 -34.45 -4.32
N ASP A 245 -51.33 -33.47 -4.84
CA ASP A 245 -50.64 -33.56 -6.13
C ASP A 245 -49.38 -34.46 -6.08
N LYS A 246 -48.65 -34.45 -4.95
CA LYS A 246 -47.36 -35.15 -4.80
C LYS A 246 -47.27 -35.96 -3.50
N PRO A 247 -48.10 -36.99 -3.30
CA PRO A 247 -48.14 -37.75 -2.04
C PRO A 247 -46.84 -38.52 -1.74
N SER A 248 -46.07 -38.90 -2.77
CA SER A 248 -44.78 -39.60 -2.61
C SER A 248 -43.64 -38.72 -2.09
N MET A 249 -43.84 -37.40 -2.01
CA MET A 249 -42.87 -36.47 -1.43
C MET A 249 -42.82 -36.54 0.09
N PHE A 250 -43.90 -36.99 0.73
CA PHE A 250 -44.05 -37.00 2.18
C PHE A 250 -43.91 -38.43 2.72
N GLN A 251 -43.08 -38.64 3.74
CA GLN A 251 -42.96 -39.94 4.41
C GLN A 251 -44.28 -40.40 5.03
N ASP A 252 -45.02 -39.48 5.65
CA ASP A 252 -46.41 -39.67 6.08
C ASP A 252 -47.26 -38.50 5.56
N PRO A 253 -48.16 -38.73 4.60
CA PRO A 253 -49.07 -37.69 4.09
C PRO A 253 -49.93 -37.03 5.17
N ARG A 254 -50.19 -37.71 6.30
CA ARG A 254 -51.01 -37.15 7.39
C ARG A 254 -50.23 -36.18 8.26
N THR A 255 -48.93 -36.38 8.41
CA THR A 255 -48.04 -35.55 9.24
C THR A 255 -46.76 -35.24 8.48
N PRO A 256 -46.81 -34.28 7.54
CA PRO A 256 -45.63 -33.90 6.77
C PRO A 256 -44.52 -33.39 7.70
N GLN A 257 -43.30 -33.88 7.49
CA GLN A 257 -42.16 -33.49 8.32
C GLN A 257 -41.78 -32.02 8.05
N PRO A 258 -41.33 -31.25 9.06
CA PRO A 258 -40.89 -29.85 8.88
C PRO A 258 -39.86 -29.67 7.75
N PHE A 259 -38.95 -30.63 7.61
CA PHE A 259 -37.94 -30.60 6.56
C PHE A 259 -38.50 -30.81 5.14
N GLU A 260 -39.51 -31.65 4.97
CA GLU A 260 -40.15 -31.90 3.66
C GLU A 260 -40.86 -30.63 3.16
N LEU A 261 -41.60 -29.96 4.06
CA LEU A 261 -42.25 -28.67 3.78
C LEU A 261 -41.25 -27.55 3.52
N TYR A 262 -40.10 -27.57 4.20
CA TYR A 262 -39.01 -26.63 3.94
C TYR A 262 -38.43 -26.80 2.55
N ILE A 263 -38.16 -28.03 2.10
CA ILE A 263 -37.65 -28.29 0.74
C ILE A 263 -38.66 -27.83 -0.32
N ALA A 264 -39.95 -28.09 -0.13
CA ALA A 264 -41.00 -27.60 -1.02
C ALA A 264 -41.05 -26.06 -1.08
N SER A 265 -40.97 -25.40 0.07
CA SER A 265 -40.98 -23.95 0.17
C SER A 265 -39.71 -23.33 -0.42
N LEU A 266 -38.56 -23.99 -0.28
CA LEU A 266 -37.30 -23.58 -0.87
C LEU A 266 -37.36 -23.68 -2.39
N TYR A 267 -37.89 -24.77 -2.92
CA TYR A 267 -38.15 -24.93 -4.35
C TYR A 267 -39.08 -23.84 -4.90
N TRP A 268 -40.20 -23.55 -4.22
CA TRP A 268 -41.08 -22.43 -4.58
C TRP A 268 -40.36 -21.08 -4.55
N SER A 269 -39.58 -20.80 -3.50
CA SER A 269 -38.83 -19.55 -3.38
C SER A 269 -37.80 -19.37 -4.48
N ALA A 270 -37.10 -20.46 -4.86
CA ALA A 270 -36.12 -20.45 -5.92
C ALA A 270 -36.79 -20.11 -7.24
N MET A 271 -37.87 -20.82 -7.60
CA MET A 271 -38.63 -20.55 -8.82
C MET A 271 -39.19 -19.12 -8.89
N THR A 272 -39.69 -18.59 -7.77
CA THR A 272 -40.26 -17.24 -7.69
C THR A 272 -39.18 -16.18 -7.87
N ILE A 273 -38.03 -16.34 -7.21
CA ILE A 273 -36.89 -15.41 -7.32
C ILE A 273 -36.22 -15.50 -8.69
N THR A 274 -36.04 -16.69 -9.25
CA THR A 274 -35.46 -16.85 -10.60
C THR A 274 -36.48 -16.65 -11.72
N THR A 275 -37.73 -16.32 -11.39
CA THR A 275 -38.83 -16.10 -12.34
C THR A 275 -39.13 -17.29 -13.27
N THR A 276 -38.83 -18.51 -12.83
CA THR A 276 -39.05 -19.75 -13.60
C THR A 276 -40.51 -20.20 -13.57
N GLY A 277 -41.10 -20.26 -12.36
CA GLY A 277 -42.54 -20.46 -12.14
C GLY A 277 -43.18 -21.66 -12.85
N TYR A 278 -42.78 -22.90 -12.52
CA TYR A 278 -43.40 -24.11 -13.12
C TYR A 278 -44.89 -24.29 -12.78
N GLY A 279 -45.37 -23.68 -11.69
CA GLY A 279 -46.80 -23.67 -11.32
C GLY A 279 -47.26 -24.91 -10.54
N ASP A 280 -46.34 -25.69 -10.00
CA ASP A 280 -46.62 -26.94 -9.28
C ASP A 280 -46.66 -26.79 -7.75
N VAL A 281 -46.35 -25.59 -7.26
CA VAL A 281 -46.67 -25.11 -5.91
C VAL A 281 -47.30 -23.73 -6.10
N THR A 282 -48.58 -23.58 -5.78
CA THR A 282 -49.35 -22.36 -6.03
C THR A 282 -50.21 -21.97 -4.83
N ALA A 283 -50.58 -20.70 -4.78
CA ALA A 283 -51.54 -20.20 -3.81
C ALA A 283 -52.94 -20.75 -4.15
N CYS A 284 -53.59 -21.36 -3.16
CA CYS A 284 -54.94 -21.91 -3.25
C CYS A 284 -55.99 -21.00 -2.60
N ASN A 285 -55.58 -20.03 -1.77
CA ASN A 285 -56.48 -19.12 -1.10
C ASN A 285 -56.13 -17.63 -1.38
N VAL A 286 -57.05 -16.72 -1.01
CA VAL A 286 -56.88 -15.27 -1.30
C VAL A 286 -55.73 -14.65 -0.49
N ILE A 287 -55.48 -15.13 0.73
CA ILE A 287 -54.40 -14.63 1.59
C ILE A 287 -53.04 -15.05 1.01
N GLU A 288 -52.89 -16.33 0.67
CA GLU A 288 -51.76 -16.89 -0.08
C GLU A 288 -51.56 -16.16 -1.41
N MET A 289 -52.63 -15.77 -2.11
CA MET A 289 -52.53 -15.04 -3.38
C MET A 289 -51.92 -13.65 -3.17
N TRP A 290 -52.37 -12.91 -2.14
CA TRP A 290 -51.77 -11.61 -1.79
C TRP A 290 -50.32 -11.76 -1.31
N ALA A 291 -50.02 -12.81 -0.53
CA ALA A 291 -48.67 -13.11 -0.08
C ALA A 291 -47.75 -13.46 -1.26
N ALA A 292 -48.21 -14.32 -2.18
CA ALA A 292 -47.48 -14.70 -3.40
C ALA A 292 -47.26 -13.50 -4.32
N LEU A 293 -48.28 -12.65 -4.53
CA LEU A 293 -48.14 -11.42 -5.31
C LEU A 293 -47.09 -10.49 -4.71
N SER A 294 -47.11 -10.32 -3.39
CA SER A 294 -46.11 -9.52 -2.67
C SER A 294 -44.71 -10.12 -2.81
N ALA A 295 -44.59 -11.44 -2.61
CA ALA A 295 -43.34 -12.18 -2.75
C ALA A 295 -42.76 -12.07 -4.17
N MET A 296 -43.59 -12.17 -5.21
CA MET A 296 -43.19 -12.01 -6.61
C MET A 296 -42.69 -10.58 -6.88
N ALA A 297 -43.37 -9.55 -6.37
CA ALA A 297 -42.95 -8.16 -6.52
C ALA A 297 -41.56 -7.90 -5.89
N PHE A 298 -41.35 -8.36 -4.64
CA PHE A 298 -40.04 -8.25 -3.98
C PHE A 298 -38.97 -9.09 -4.68
N SER A 299 -39.31 -10.29 -5.12
CA SER A 299 -38.42 -11.20 -5.83
C SER A 299 -37.91 -10.62 -7.15
N GLY A 300 -38.78 -9.96 -7.93
CA GLY A 300 -38.39 -9.29 -9.16
C GLY A 300 -37.34 -8.19 -8.94
N LEU A 301 -37.47 -7.41 -7.85
CA LEU A 301 -36.47 -6.39 -7.49
C LEU A 301 -35.13 -7.01 -7.08
N ILE A 302 -35.15 -8.08 -6.28
CA ILE A 302 -33.95 -8.80 -5.87
C ILE A 302 -33.24 -9.38 -7.09
N TRP A 303 -33.98 -10.04 -7.99
CA TRP A 303 -33.42 -10.66 -9.19
C TRP A 303 -32.83 -9.63 -10.15
N ALA A 304 -33.51 -8.50 -10.36
CA ALA A 304 -32.98 -7.40 -11.17
C ALA A 304 -31.65 -6.84 -10.61
N ASN A 305 -31.57 -6.67 -9.28
CA ASN A 305 -30.33 -6.22 -8.63
C ASN A 305 -29.20 -7.25 -8.76
N ILE A 306 -29.52 -8.54 -8.66
CA ILE A 306 -28.53 -9.62 -8.81
C ILE A 306 -27.96 -9.62 -10.22
N ILE A 307 -28.81 -9.61 -11.25
CA ILE A 307 -28.35 -9.55 -12.65
C ILE A 307 -27.50 -8.31 -12.89
N GLY A 308 -27.96 -7.13 -12.44
CA GLY A 308 -27.21 -5.88 -12.58
C GLY A 308 -25.83 -5.95 -11.91
N SER A 309 -25.76 -6.55 -10.72
CA SER A 309 -24.50 -6.76 -10.00
C SER A 309 -23.57 -7.73 -10.70
N ILE A 310 -24.07 -8.83 -11.27
CA ILE A 310 -23.26 -9.78 -12.05
C ILE A 310 -22.68 -9.08 -13.28
N CYS A 311 -23.49 -8.32 -14.02
CA CYS A 311 -23.02 -7.57 -15.18
C CYS A 311 -21.94 -6.55 -14.81
N ALA A 312 -22.11 -5.82 -13.69
CA ALA A 312 -21.11 -4.87 -13.20
C ALA A 312 -19.81 -5.54 -12.72
N ILE A 313 -19.91 -6.71 -12.08
CA ILE A 313 -18.72 -7.48 -11.68
C ILE A 313 -18.01 -8.02 -12.92
N ALA A 314 -18.74 -8.59 -13.88
CA ALA A 314 -18.20 -9.14 -15.11
C ALA A 314 -17.43 -8.09 -15.93
N SER A 315 -17.94 -6.85 -16.02
CA SER A 315 -17.22 -5.76 -16.69
C SER A 315 -15.95 -5.31 -15.94
N SER A 316 -15.93 -5.45 -14.61
CA SER A 316 -14.78 -5.08 -13.77
C SER A 316 -13.68 -6.15 -13.70
N LEU A 317 -14.04 -7.44 -13.82
CA LEU A 317 -13.08 -8.55 -13.76
C LEU A 317 -12.05 -8.48 -14.89
N ASP A 318 -12.49 -8.07 -16.08
CA ASP A 318 -11.68 -7.97 -17.28
C ASP A 318 -11.26 -6.52 -17.59
N ALA A 319 -11.13 -5.65 -16.58
CA ALA A 319 -10.77 -4.24 -16.80
C ALA A 319 -9.48 -4.04 -17.61
N GLU A 320 -8.48 -4.92 -17.43
CA GLU A 320 -7.25 -4.91 -18.23
C GLU A 320 -7.51 -5.25 -19.70
N LYS A 321 -8.34 -6.28 -19.95
CA LYS A 321 -8.69 -6.70 -21.30
C LYS A 321 -9.49 -5.61 -22.00
N VAL A 322 -10.46 -5.00 -21.32
CA VAL A 322 -11.27 -3.88 -21.83
C VAL A 322 -10.36 -2.68 -22.18
N TYR A 323 -9.40 -2.34 -21.32
CA TYR A 323 -8.43 -1.28 -21.60
C TYR A 323 -7.57 -1.59 -22.83
N HIS A 324 -7.08 -2.83 -22.94
CA HIS A 324 -6.29 -3.27 -24.09
C HIS A 324 -7.10 -3.24 -25.39
N GLU A 325 -8.32 -3.77 -25.39
CA GLU A 325 -9.22 -3.75 -26.54
C GLU A 325 -9.54 -2.32 -26.97
N SER A 326 -9.84 -1.43 -26.01
CA SER A 326 -10.06 0.00 -26.28
C SER A 326 -8.83 0.68 -26.92
N ASN A 327 -7.62 0.39 -26.43
CA ASN A 327 -6.38 0.89 -27.02
C ASN A 327 -6.13 0.33 -28.44
N MET A 328 -6.47 -0.95 -28.66
CA MET A 328 -6.35 -1.58 -29.98
C MET A 328 -7.32 -0.96 -30.99
N ASP A 329 -8.54 -0.61 -30.56
CA ASP A 329 -9.52 0.08 -31.41
C ASP A 329 -9.08 1.51 -31.73
N ALA A 330 -8.56 2.24 -30.75
CA ALA A 330 -7.97 3.57 -30.97
C ALA A 330 -6.80 3.51 -31.97
N LEU A 331 -5.94 2.49 -31.85
CA LEU A 331 -4.86 2.24 -32.81
C LEU A 331 -5.42 1.97 -34.21
N ASN A 332 -6.44 1.11 -34.34
CA ASN A 332 -7.05 0.80 -35.63
C ASN A 332 -7.64 2.06 -36.30
N ASN A 333 -8.34 2.89 -35.52
CA ASN A 333 -8.89 4.16 -35.99
C ASN A 333 -7.79 5.11 -36.48
N MET A 334 -6.69 5.22 -35.73
CA MET A 334 -5.53 6.03 -36.13
C MET A 334 -4.92 5.51 -37.44
N MET A 335 -4.66 4.20 -37.55
CA MET A 335 -4.06 3.59 -38.74
C MET A 335 -4.94 3.75 -39.99
N HIS A 336 -6.27 3.71 -39.81
CA HIS A 336 -7.23 3.97 -40.89
C HIS A 336 -7.24 5.45 -41.28
N SER A 337 -7.25 6.36 -40.31
CA SER A 337 -7.25 7.81 -40.58
C SER A 337 -6.00 8.31 -41.32
N LEU A 338 -4.87 7.61 -41.12
CA LEU A 338 -3.58 7.92 -41.74
C LEU A 338 -3.31 7.11 -43.01
N ASP A 339 -4.25 6.26 -43.44
CA ASP A 339 -4.11 5.37 -44.61
C ASP A 339 -2.78 4.60 -44.65
N LEU A 340 -2.38 4.01 -43.51
CA LEU A 340 -1.11 3.29 -43.43
C LEU A 340 -1.10 2.06 -44.34
N PRO A 341 0.03 1.68 -44.96
CA PRO A 341 0.19 0.42 -45.68
C PRO A 341 -0.07 -0.80 -44.79
N GLN A 342 -0.57 -1.89 -45.37
CA GLN A 342 -0.95 -3.10 -44.63
C GLN A 342 0.20 -3.69 -43.79
N ASP A 343 1.44 -3.66 -44.29
CA ASP A 343 2.60 -4.18 -43.54
C ASP A 343 2.83 -3.42 -42.23
N ASN A 344 2.73 -2.08 -42.26
CA ASN A 344 2.86 -1.25 -41.06
C ASN A 344 1.71 -1.48 -40.07
N ARG A 345 0.48 -1.74 -40.58
CA ARG A 345 -0.66 -2.05 -39.72
C ARG A 345 -0.45 -3.34 -38.93
N ILE A 346 0.09 -4.37 -39.57
CA ILE A 346 0.39 -5.66 -38.92
C ILE A 346 1.44 -5.46 -37.84
N ARG A 347 2.56 -4.79 -38.17
CA ARG A 347 3.65 -4.53 -37.22
C ARG A 347 3.20 -3.72 -36.00
N LEU A 348 2.39 -2.68 -36.21
CA LEU A 348 1.85 -1.86 -35.12
C LEU A 348 0.92 -2.66 -34.21
N ARG A 349 0.01 -3.47 -34.78
CA ARG A 349 -0.88 -4.32 -33.98
C ARG A 349 -0.10 -5.35 -33.17
N GLU A 350 0.92 -5.94 -33.76
CA GLU A 350 1.82 -6.89 -33.10
C GLU A 350 2.56 -6.25 -31.93
N LEU A 351 3.10 -5.05 -32.11
CA LEU A 351 3.73 -4.25 -31.06
C LEU A 351 2.77 -3.99 -29.90
N PHE A 352 1.56 -3.47 -30.18
CA PHE A 352 0.59 -3.13 -29.14
C PHE A 352 0.02 -4.36 -28.43
N ARG A 353 -0.08 -5.51 -29.12
CA ARG A 353 -0.43 -6.80 -28.50
C ARG A 353 0.60 -7.20 -27.45
N CYS A 354 1.89 -7.04 -27.74
CA CYS A 354 2.96 -7.31 -26.78
C CYS A 354 3.06 -6.25 -25.68
N ARG A 355 2.72 -5.00 -25.99
CA ARG A 355 2.67 -3.89 -25.03
C ARG A 355 1.62 -4.11 -23.93
N LYS A 356 0.64 -5.01 -24.11
CA LYS A 356 -0.34 -5.38 -23.08
C LYS A 356 0.32 -5.65 -21.72
N VAL A 357 1.46 -6.33 -21.71
CA VAL A 357 2.20 -6.70 -20.48
C VAL A 357 2.69 -5.46 -19.70
N LEU A 358 2.96 -4.33 -20.37
CA LEU A 358 3.44 -3.11 -19.73
C LEU A 358 2.39 -2.42 -18.84
N TYR A 359 1.10 -2.66 -19.08
CA TYR A 359 0.01 -2.00 -18.35
C TYR A 359 0.15 -2.20 -16.83
N HIS A 360 0.49 -3.41 -16.38
CA HIS A 360 0.69 -3.67 -14.95
C HIS A 360 1.89 -2.93 -14.37
N ARG A 361 2.96 -2.75 -15.14
CA ARG A 361 4.18 -2.07 -14.71
C ARG A 361 3.94 -0.57 -14.55
N GLU A 362 3.29 0.04 -15.53
CA GLU A 362 2.91 1.46 -15.47
C GLU A 362 1.98 1.71 -14.26
N ARG A 363 0.95 0.87 -14.07
CA ARG A 363 0.04 0.98 -12.92
C ARG A 363 0.72 0.79 -11.56
N GLN A 364 1.75 -0.06 -11.47
CA GLN A 364 2.54 -0.22 -10.24
C GLN A 364 3.24 1.09 -9.83
N VAL A 365 3.70 1.88 -10.81
CA VAL A 365 4.33 3.19 -10.53
C VAL A 365 3.31 4.16 -9.94
N ASP A 366 2.11 4.23 -10.50
CA ASP A 366 1.07 5.12 -9.98
C ASP A 366 0.56 4.70 -8.60
N LEU A 367 0.43 3.39 -8.34
CA LEU A 367 0.09 2.89 -7.01
C LEU A 367 1.18 3.25 -5.99
N LEU A 368 2.45 3.15 -6.36
CA LEU A 368 3.56 3.50 -5.48
C LEU A 368 3.57 5.00 -5.15
N ARG A 369 3.24 5.87 -6.11
CA ARG A 369 3.07 7.33 -5.89
C ARG A 369 1.94 7.68 -4.90
N SER A 370 0.93 6.82 -4.79
CA SER A 370 -0.17 7.02 -3.84
C SER A 370 0.16 6.61 -2.40
N MET A 371 1.32 5.98 -2.16
CA MET A 371 1.72 5.51 -0.84
C MET A 371 2.32 6.65 0.01
N SER A 372 2.29 6.49 1.35
CA SER A 372 3.03 7.38 2.24
C SER A 372 4.55 7.26 2.02
N PRO A 373 5.37 8.31 2.23
CA PRO A 373 6.80 8.29 1.92
C PRO A 373 7.59 7.12 2.53
N GLU A 374 7.28 6.72 3.76
CA GLU A 374 7.97 5.61 4.43
C GLU A 374 7.66 4.25 3.77
N LEU A 375 6.39 3.99 3.47
CA LEU A 375 5.96 2.78 2.77
C LEU A 375 6.47 2.77 1.32
N GLN A 376 6.44 3.93 0.66
CA GLN A 376 6.96 4.12 -0.68
C GLN A 376 8.43 3.70 -0.75
N GLY A 377 9.26 4.14 0.21
CA GLY A 377 10.67 3.73 0.33
C GLY A 377 10.87 2.23 0.49
N LYS A 378 10.12 1.62 1.42
CA LYS A 378 10.19 0.17 1.68
C LYS A 378 9.78 -0.66 0.46
N VAL A 379 8.66 -0.31 -0.18
CA VAL A 379 8.15 -1.03 -1.36
C VAL A 379 9.05 -0.80 -2.58
N ALA A 380 9.51 0.44 -2.83
CA ALA A 380 10.41 0.74 -3.94
C ALA A 380 11.72 -0.06 -3.85
N ARG A 381 12.30 -0.15 -2.63
CA ARG A 381 13.50 -0.98 -2.39
C ARG A 381 13.22 -2.46 -2.63
N TRP A 382 12.05 -2.97 -2.21
CA TRP A 382 11.67 -4.36 -2.44
C TRP A 382 11.54 -4.67 -3.94
N VAL A 383 10.82 -3.82 -4.69
CA VAL A 383 10.59 -4.02 -6.13
C VAL A 383 11.90 -3.89 -6.92
N GLN A 384 12.72 -2.89 -6.61
CA GLN A 384 13.96 -2.62 -7.35
C GLN A 384 15.18 -3.39 -6.81
N GLY A 385 15.03 -4.17 -5.74
CA GLY A 385 16.15 -4.78 -5.00
C GLY A 385 17.08 -5.63 -5.88
N ASN A 386 16.54 -6.40 -6.82
CA ASN A 386 17.34 -7.19 -7.76
C ASN A 386 18.18 -6.33 -8.71
N MET A 387 17.64 -5.20 -9.19
CA MET A 387 18.37 -4.29 -10.07
C MET A 387 19.42 -3.49 -9.27
N LEU A 388 19.01 -2.90 -8.14
CA LEU A 388 19.90 -2.17 -7.23
C LEU A 388 21.09 -3.03 -6.79
N GLY A 389 20.86 -4.31 -6.52
CA GLY A 389 21.92 -5.25 -6.12
C GLY A 389 22.95 -5.54 -7.21
N LYS A 390 22.56 -5.44 -8.50
CA LYS A 390 23.48 -5.66 -9.64
C LYS A 390 24.29 -4.42 -10.01
N VAL A 391 23.77 -3.24 -9.72
CA VAL A 391 24.47 -1.98 -9.97
C VAL A 391 25.28 -1.59 -8.76
N TRP A 392 26.59 -1.83 -8.82
CA TRP A 392 27.50 -1.67 -7.68
C TRP A 392 27.49 -0.27 -7.06
N PHE A 393 27.28 0.78 -7.85
CA PHE A 393 27.21 2.16 -7.33
C PHE A 393 25.82 2.57 -6.80
N PHE A 394 24.78 1.75 -6.98
CA PHE A 394 23.45 1.93 -6.36
C PHE A 394 23.25 1.03 -5.14
N ARG A 395 23.97 -0.10 -5.06
CA ARG A 395 23.81 -1.13 -4.03
C ARG A 395 23.86 -0.61 -2.60
N ASP A 396 24.76 0.31 -2.31
CA ASP A 396 25.02 0.79 -0.95
C ASP A 396 24.22 2.06 -0.59
N SER A 397 23.27 2.49 -1.42
CA SER A 397 22.45 3.68 -1.13
C SER A 397 21.53 3.44 0.07
N GLN A 398 21.74 4.24 1.13
CA GLN A 398 20.97 4.16 2.38
C GLN A 398 19.74 5.09 2.34
N ASN A 399 19.63 5.97 1.35
CA ASN A 399 18.58 6.97 1.31
C ASN A 399 17.35 6.44 0.56
N ASP A 400 16.27 6.16 1.31
CA ASP A 400 15.01 5.68 0.77
C ASP A 400 14.42 6.66 -0.26
N ALA A 401 14.55 7.98 -0.04
CA ALA A 401 14.02 8.98 -0.97
C ALA A 401 14.76 8.97 -2.32
N PHE A 402 16.06 8.66 -2.33
CA PHE A 402 16.81 8.48 -3.57
C PHE A 402 16.32 7.23 -4.32
N VAL A 403 16.12 6.11 -3.62
CA VAL A 403 15.61 4.87 -4.22
C VAL A 403 14.20 5.04 -4.80
N VAL A 404 13.33 5.78 -4.10
CA VAL A 404 12.00 6.14 -4.59
C VAL A 404 12.09 6.98 -5.86
N GLY A 405 12.89 8.05 -5.84
CA GLY A 405 13.07 8.90 -7.03
C GLY A 405 13.69 8.13 -8.20
N LEU A 406 14.57 7.18 -7.93
CA LEU A 406 15.15 6.29 -8.93
C LEU A 406 14.07 5.37 -9.53
N PHE A 407 13.22 4.77 -8.68
CA PHE A 407 12.11 3.94 -9.10
C PHE A 407 11.15 4.70 -10.02
N GLU A 408 10.75 5.92 -9.63
CA GLU A 408 9.88 6.79 -10.43
C GLU A 408 10.51 7.27 -11.75
N SER A 409 11.84 7.26 -11.81
CA SER A 409 12.60 7.67 -13.01
C SER A 409 12.72 6.55 -14.03
N PHE A 410 12.43 5.29 -13.67
CA PHE A 410 12.44 4.19 -14.63
C PHE A 410 11.25 4.26 -15.58
N GLN A 411 11.51 3.96 -16.84
CA GLN A 411 10.52 3.84 -17.89
C GLN A 411 10.49 2.39 -18.40
N PHE A 412 9.34 1.96 -18.89
CA PHE A 412 9.14 0.63 -19.46
C PHE A 412 8.78 0.76 -20.94
N THR A 413 9.40 -0.06 -21.78
CA THR A 413 9.06 -0.13 -23.21
C THR A 413 9.25 -1.55 -23.74
N VAL A 414 8.62 -1.83 -24.88
CA VAL A 414 8.70 -3.10 -25.59
C VAL A 414 9.18 -2.86 -27.01
N TYR A 415 10.11 -3.70 -27.47
CA TYR A 415 10.55 -3.74 -28.86
C TYR A 415 10.12 -5.05 -29.52
N PRO A 416 9.62 -5.02 -30.77
CA PRO A 416 9.35 -6.21 -31.56
C PRO A 416 10.66 -6.86 -32.02
N PRO A 417 10.65 -8.12 -32.51
CA PRO A 417 11.84 -8.76 -33.05
C PRO A 417 12.42 -8.01 -34.24
N ARG A 418 13.75 -8.08 -34.39
CA ARG A 418 14.54 -7.47 -35.48
C ARG A 418 14.54 -5.94 -35.49
N GLU A 419 14.31 -5.31 -34.34
CA GLU A 419 14.41 -3.86 -34.18
C GLU A 419 15.66 -3.49 -33.37
N LEU A 420 16.32 -2.41 -33.75
CA LEU A 420 17.46 -1.89 -33.01
C LEU A 420 16.98 -1.05 -31.84
N VAL A 421 17.47 -1.34 -30.64
CA VAL A 421 17.18 -0.55 -29.44
C VAL A 421 18.08 0.68 -29.43
N ILE A 422 17.52 1.81 -29.88
CA ILE A 422 18.24 3.09 -29.95
C ILE A 422 17.92 3.91 -28.70
N LEU A 423 18.67 3.68 -27.62
CA LEU A 423 18.54 4.42 -26.35
C LEU A 423 19.91 4.96 -25.89
N PRO A 424 20.30 6.17 -26.34
CA PRO A 424 21.63 6.71 -26.05
C PRO A 424 21.78 7.03 -24.56
N GLN A 425 22.92 6.63 -23.98
CA GLN A 425 23.26 6.89 -22.56
C GLN A 425 22.15 6.50 -21.58
N THR A 426 21.62 5.29 -21.74
CA THR A 426 20.61 4.75 -20.83
C THR A 426 21.11 3.48 -20.15
N LEU A 427 20.73 3.31 -18.90
CA LEU A 427 20.84 2.05 -18.20
C LEU A 427 19.62 1.22 -18.56
N VAL A 428 19.82 0.02 -19.09
CA VAL A 428 18.72 -0.85 -19.49
C VAL A 428 18.82 -2.17 -18.75
N CYS A 429 17.69 -2.63 -18.23
CA CYS A 429 17.51 -3.94 -17.62
C CYS A 429 16.48 -4.72 -18.44
N VAL A 430 16.85 -5.91 -18.93
CA VAL A 430 15.92 -6.81 -19.62
C VAL A 430 14.98 -7.42 -18.61
N GLN A 431 13.68 -7.22 -18.81
CA GLN A 431 12.66 -7.88 -18.01
C GLN A 431 12.26 -9.21 -18.65
N GLN A 432 12.06 -9.21 -19.97
CA GLN A 432 11.67 -10.38 -20.74
C GLN A 432 12.25 -10.32 -22.16
N GLY A 433 12.49 -11.48 -22.76
CA GLY A 433 13.01 -11.61 -24.11
C GLY A 433 14.54 -11.63 -24.19
N VAL A 434 15.02 -11.57 -25.43
CA VAL A 434 16.44 -11.68 -25.76
C VAL A 434 16.85 -10.59 -26.75
N ALA A 435 17.96 -9.94 -26.47
CA ALA A 435 18.62 -9.01 -27.40
C ALA A 435 20.06 -9.45 -27.67
N LEU A 436 20.59 -9.06 -28.82
CA LEU A 436 21.97 -9.28 -29.22
C LEU A 436 22.69 -7.93 -29.25
N ASN A 437 23.70 -7.77 -28.40
CA ASN A 437 24.57 -6.60 -28.41
C ASN A 437 25.96 -6.98 -28.92
N GLY A 438 26.24 -6.73 -30.20
CA GLY A 438 27.43 -7.25 -30.87
C GLY A 438 27.41 -8.79 -30.86
N ALA A 439 28.39 -9.41 -30.21
CA ALA A 439 28.43 -10.87 -30.02
C ALA A 439 27.76 -11.35 -28.70
N LYS A 440 27.33 -10.43 -27.83
CA LYS A 440 26.82 -10.74 -26.50
C LYS A 440 25.30 -10.92 -26.51
N VAL A 441 24.84 -12.08 -26.06
CA VAL A 441 23.41 -12.34 -25.86
C VAL A 441 22.96 -11.77 -24.51
N LEU A 442 21.93 -10.94 -24.54
CA LEU A 442 21.31 -10.29 -23.39
C LEU A 442 20.00 -11.01 -23.08
N ALA A 443 20.02 -11.84 -22.03
CA ALA A 443 18.88 -12.61 -21.54
C ALA A 443 18.11 -11.84 -20.45
N PRO A 444 16.94 -12.33 -19.98
CA PRO A 444 16.21 -11.71 -18.88
C PRO A 444 17.08 -11.50 -17.65
N LYS A 445 16.88 -10.37 -16.97
CA LYS A 445 17.67 -9.85 -15.85
C LYS A 445 19.09 -9.39 -16.21
N SER A 446 19.51 -9.44 -17.47
CA SER A 446 20.78 -8.82 -17.88
C SER A 446 20.64 -7.30 -17.87
N ILE A 447 21.77 -6.62 -17.61
CA ILE A 447 21.85 -5.15 -17.59
C ILE A 447 22.89 -4.75 -18.63
N TRP A 448 22.58 -3.71 -19.41
CA TRP A 448 23.54 -3.06 -20.30
C TRP A 448 23.46 -1.53 -20.17
N GLY A 449 24.46 -0.84 -20.73
CA GLY A 449 24.56 0.62 -20.67
C GLY A 449 24.90 1.17 -19.28
N LEU A 450 25.32 0.30 -18.35
CA LEU A 450 25.69 0.66 -16.98
C LEU A 450 26.82 1.71 -16.94
N GLU A 451 27.86 1.47 -17.72
CA GLU A 451 29.04 2.32 -17.81
C GLU A 451 28.71 3.62 -18.56
N ASP A 452 27.95 3.54 -19.64
CA ASP A 452 27.56 4.67 -20.49
C ASP A 452 26.66 5.68 -19.77
N LEU A 453 25.84 5.20 -18.83
CA LEU A 453 24.88 6.03 -18.09
C LEU A 453 25.55 7.21 -17.36
N ILE A 454 26.75 7.02 -16.80
CA ILE A 454 27.42 8.00 -15.93
C ILE A 454 28.60 8.74 -16.60
N LEU A 455 29.08 8.26 -17.76
CA LEU A 455 30.17 8.89 -18.51
C LEU A 455 29.73 10.15 -19.27
N SER A 456 30.46 11.26 -19.11
CA SER A 456 30.13 12.53 -19.79
C SER A 456 30.75 12.66 -21.18
N ASN A 457 31.90 12.01 -21.42
CA ASN A 457 32.65 12.18 -22.66
C ASN A 457 32.09 11.27 -23.77
N PRO A 458 31.62 11.81 -24.91
CA PRO A 458 31.10 11.02 -26.03
C PRO A 458 32.07 9.98 -26.58
N LEU A 459 33.38 10.27 -26.56
CA LEU A 459 34.43 9.39 -27.09
C LEU A 459 34.59 8.09 -26.30
N LEU A 460 34.12 8.07 -25.05
CA LEU A 460 34.21 6.91 -24.16
C LEU A 460 32.92 6.08 -24.15
N LEU A 461 31.88 6.50 -24.87
CA LEU A 461 30.59 5.78 -24.93
C LEU A 461 30.65 4.61 -25.90
N ASP A 462 29.94 3.54 -25.58
CA ASP A 462 29.66 2.48 -26.54
C ASP A 462 28.45 2.89 -27.38
N ASP A 463 28.62 2.94 -28.71
CA ASP A 463 27.52 3.17 -29.68
C ASP A 463 26.89 1.84 -30.13
N ALA A 464 27.04 0.80 -29.31
CA ALA A 464 26.50 -0.51 -29.61
C ALA A 464 24.96 -0.46 -29.49
N LYS A 465 24.27 -0.76 -30.59
CA LYS A 465 22.80 -0.75 -30.69
C LYS A 465 22.31 -2.19 -30.63
N PRO A 466 21.80 -2.66 -29.48
CA PRO A 466 21.35 -4.04 -29.36
C PRO A 466 20.20 -4.32 -30.32
N LEU A 467 20.25 -5.45 -31.01
CA LEU A 467 19.17 -5.95 -31.86
C LEU A 467 18.26 -6.85 -31.05
N SER A 468 16.96 -6.57 -31.00
CA SER A 468 15.98 -7.48 -30.42
C SER A 468 15.88 -8.76 -31.25
N LEU A 469 16.06 -9.93 -30.63
CA LEU A 469 15.87 -11.22 -31.31
C LEU A 469 14.46 -11.77 -31.09
N SER A 470 13.89 -11.48 -29.94
CA SER A 470 12.48 -11.73 -29.60
C SER A 470 11.80 -10.42 -29.22
N TYR A 471 10.51 -10.47 -28.87
CA TYR A 471 9.90 -9.36 -28.13
C TYR A 471 10.70 -9.10 -26.88
N LEU A 472 11.16 -7.87 -26.75
CA LEU A 472 12.09 -7.46 -25.73
C LEU A 472 11.40 -6.44 -24.83
N GLU A 473 11.06 -6.85 -23.62
CA GLU A 473 10.58 -5.95 -22.58
C GLU A 473 11.76 -5.43 -21.79
N ILE A 474 11.89 -4.10 -21.75
CA ILE A 474 12.97 -3.45 -21.03
C ILE A 474 12.44 -2.44 -20.02
N GLN A 475 13.17 -2.35 -18.91
CA GLN A 475 13.09 -1.24 -17.97
C GLN A 475 14.36 -0.41 -18.16
N TYR A 476 14.24 0.88 -18.41
CA TYR A 476 15.41 1.73 -18.65
C TYR A 476 15.38 3.05 -17.89
N LEU A 477 16.56 3.61 -17.66
CA LEU A 477 16.77 4.89 -16.99
C LEU A 477 17.67 5.78 -17.84
N VAL A 478 17.20 7.00 -18.08
CA VAL A 478 17.90 7.98 -18.91
C VAL A 478 18.87 8.82 -18.06
N ARG A 479 20.09 9.04 -18.55
CA ARG A 479 21.11 9.88 -17.89
C ARG A 479 20.56 11.22 -17.39
N ASN A 480 19.87 11.97 -18.25
CA ASN A 480 19.41 13.32 -17.90
C ASN A 480 18.40 13.33 -16.74
N VAL A 481 17.62 12.26 -16.61
CA VAL A 481 16.68 12.11 -15.49
C VAL A 481 17.46 11.78 -14.22
N LEU A 482 18.39 10.82 -14.31
CA LEU A 482 19.24 10.43 -13.19
C LEU A 482 20.11 11.59 -12.67
N MET A 483 20.75 12.35 -13.55
CA MET A 483 21.59 13.48 -13.16
C MET A 483 20.79 14.58 -12.45
N ARG A 484 19.55 14.83 -12.88
CA ARG A 484 18.65 15.77 -12.18
C ARG A 484 18.28 15.27 -10.78
N LEU A 485 18.04 13.97 -10.64
CA LEU A 485 17.74 13.35 -9.35
C LEU A 485 18.94 13.46 -8.39
N VAL A 486 20.13 13.09 -8.86
CA VAL A 486 21.35 12.95 -8.06
C VAL A 486 21.85 14.29 -7.51
N VAL A 487 21.55 15.41 -8.16
CA VAL A 487 21.87 16.76 -7.64
C VAL A 487 21.27 16.99 -6.24
N ASN A 488 20.11 16.42 -5.96
CA ASN A 488 19.43 16.56 -4.67
C ASN A 488 20.02 15.65 -3.57
N PHE A 489 20.90 14.71 -3.93
CA PHE A 489 21.44 13.69 -3.02
C PHE A 489 22.98 13.67 -3.06
N PRO A 490 23.67 14.51 -2.26
CA PRO A 490 25.11 14.73 -2.39
C PRO A 490 25.96 13.50 -2.07
N GLU A 491 25.54 12.62 -1.15
CA GLU A 491 26.27 11.40 -0.80
C GLU A 491 26.22 10.37 -1.94
N ASP A 492 25.04 10.14 -2.53
CA ASP A 492 24.90 9.27 -3.70
C ASP A 492 25.61 9.87 -4.92
N ASN A 493 25.59 11.21 -5.07
CA ASN A 493 26.34 11.92 -6.12
C ASN A 493 27.85 11.70 -6.02
N LYS A 494 28.44 11.81 -4.82
CA LYS A 494 29.87 11.54 -4.62
C LYS A 494 30.23 10.13 -5.07
N ARG A 495 29.43 9.12 -4.67
CA ARG A 495 29.66 7.72 -5.06
C ARG A 495 29.58 7.51 -6.56
N MET A 496 28.55 8.08 -7.20
CA MET A 496 28.39 8.01 -8.65
C MET A 496 29.52 8.72 -9.40
N ARG A 497 30.01 9.86 -8.88
CA ARG A 497 31.18 10.55 -9.45
C ARG A 497 32.45 9.71 -9.33
N THR A 498 32.69 9.08 -8.18
CA THR A 498 33.79 8.14 -8.00
C THR A 498 33.69 6.99 -9.00
N ALA A 499 32.49 6.43 -9.19
CA ALA A 499 32.25 5.39 -10.19
C ALA A 499 32.52 5.87 -11.63
N ALA A 500 32.06 7.08 -11.98
CA ALA A 500 32.28 7.67 -13.29
C ALA A 500 33.76 7.90 -13.59
N ILE A 501 34.55 8.30 -12.60
CA ILE A 501 36.01 8.46 -12.74
C ILE A 501 36.68 7.10 -12.99
N TRP A 502 36.38 6.09 -12.16
CA TRP A 502 36.96 4.75 -12.32
C TRP A 502 36.63 4.12 -13.68
N ILE A 503 35.36 4.17 -14.09
CA ILE A 503 34.90 3.65 -15.39
C ILE A 503 35.52 4.48 -16.54
N GLY A 504 35.59 5.80 -16.40
CA GLY A 504 36.18 6.69 -17.39
C GLY A 504 37.66 6.40 -17.62
N ILE A 505 38.44 6.22 -16.56
CA ILE A 505 39.86 5.85 -16.65
C ILE A 505 40.01 4.47 -17.30
N ALA A 506 39.26 3.47 -16.83
CA ALA A 506 39.33 2.11 -17.38
C ALA A 506 39.07 2.08 -18.89
N ARG A 507 38.02 2.78 -19.37
CA ARG A 507 37.71 2.87 -20.80
C ARG A 507 38.71 3.70 -21.59
N ALA A 508 39.22 4.80 -21.03
CA ALA A 508 40.19 5.64 -21.71
C ALA A 508 41.52 4.91 -21.95
N VAL A 509 41.93 4.06 -21.01
CA VAL A 509 43.08 3.15 -21.16
C VAL A 509 42.77 2.06 -22.19
N ALA A 510 41.62 1.38 -22.08
CA ALA A 510 41.26 0.30 -23.00
C ALA A 510 41.13 0.75 -24.47
N ARG A 511 40.66 1.99 -24.70
CA ARG A 511 40.53 2.58 -26.05
C ARG A 511 41.79 3.32 -26.52
N GLY A 512 42.88 3.34 -25.74
CA GLY A 512 44.12 4.02 -26.10
C GLY A 512 43.99 5.54 -26.23
N VAL A 513 42.92 6.13 -25.71
CA VAL A 513 42.71 7.60 -25.68
C VAL A 513 43.73 8.24 -24.74
N VAL A 514 44.10 7.54 -23.68
CA VAL A 514 45.20 7.90 -22.79
C VAL A 514 46.36 6.96 -23.11
N ARG A 515 47.33 7.47 -23.89
CA ARG A 515 48.62 6.80 -24.08
C ARG A 515 49.52 7.08 -22.86
N PRO A 516 50.37 6.13 -22.43
CA PRO A 516 51.47 6.47 -21.55
C PRO A 516 52.31 7.55 -22.24
N LEU A 517 52.60 8.63 -21.52
CA LEU A 517 53.49 9.69 -21.99
C LEU A 517 54.87 9.07 -22.27
N THR A 518 55.52 9.48 -23.36
CA THR A 518 56.90 9.06 -23.64
C THR A 518 57.85 9.67 -22.60
N GLU A 519 59.03 9.09 -22.40
CA GLU A 519 60.04 9.65 -21.48
C GLU A 519 60.38 11.11 -21.85
N GLU A 520 60.44 11.44 -23.14
CA GLU A 520 60.63 12.82 -23.63
C GLU A 520 59.49 13.76 -23.22
N GLU A 521 58.23 13.34 -23.34
CA GLU A 521 57.07 14.16 -22.93
C GLU A 521 57.01 14.33 -21.40
N LEU A 522 57.45 13.32 -20.64
CA LEU A 522 57.59 13.40 -19.19
C LEU A 522 58.69 14.40 -18.79
N GLU A 523 59.84 14.36 -19.46
CA GLU A 523 60.93 15.31 -19.24
C GLU A 523 60.52 16.74 -19.62
N GLU A 524 59.84 16.95 -20.76
CA GLU A 524 59.32 18.28 -21.14
C GLU A 524 58.31 18.81 -20.11
N MET A 525 57.42 17.96 -19.60
CA MET A 525 56.47 18.34 -18.56
C MET A 525 57.14 18.64 -17.21
N GLU A 526 58.21 17.92 -16.86
CA GLU A 526 59.01 18.21 -15.66
C GLU A 526 59.80 19.51 -15.80
N ILE A 527 60.39 19.76 -16.97
CA ILE A 527 61.06 21.01 -17.30
C ILE A 527 60.07 22.18 -17.29
N GLU A 528 58.87 22.01 -17.87
CA GLU A 528 57.84 23.04 -17.87
C GLU A 528 57.27 23.27 -16.46
N ALA A 529 57.15 22.23 -15.63
CA ALA A 529 56.76 22.36 -14.24
C ALA A 529 57.81 23.13 -13.42
N GLU A 530 59.10 22.86 -13.63
CA GLU A 530 60.20 23.54 -12.95
C GLU A 530 60.37 24.98 -13.46
N HIS A 531 60.20 25.22 -14.76
CA HIS A 531 60.17 26.58 -15.34
C HIS A 531 59.02 27.40 -14.76
N ASN A 532 57.81 26.84 -14.71
CA ASN A 532 56.66 27.50 -14.10
C ASN A 532 56.85 27.77 -12.60
N LYS A 533 57.59 26.91 -11.91
CA LYS A 533 57.97 27.09 -10.50
C LYS A 533 58.96 28.25 -10.33
N ILE A 534 60.02 28.31 -11.14
CA ILE A 534 60.99 29.42 -11.16
C ILE A 534 60.29 30.75 -11.48
N MET A 535 59.40 30.76 -12.47
CA MET A 535 58.62 31.96 -12.84
C MET A 535 57.65 32.40 -11.73
N ALA A 536 57.11 31.47 -10.96
CA ALA A 536 56.28 31.77 -9.80
C ALA A 536 57.10 32.35 -8.63
N GLU A 537 58.30 31.81 -8.39
CA GLU A 537 59.24 32.32 -7.37
C GLU A 537 59.72 33.73 -7.73
N HIS A 538 60.13 33.98 -8.98
CA HIS A 538 60.52 35.31 -9.44
C HIS A 538 59.38 36.34 -9.30
N LYS A 539 58.14 35.97 -9.65
CA LYS A 539 56.97 36.84 -9.44
C LYS A 539 56.67 37.10 -7.97
N LEU A 540 56.95 36.13 -7.10
CA LEU A 540 56.82 36.28 -5.65
C LEU A 540 57.84 37.31 -5.14
N GLU A 541 59.10 37.19 -5.56
CA GLU A 541 60.19 38.12 -5.21
C GLU A 541 59.92 39.52 -5.74
N GLU A 542 59.50 39.66 -6.99
CA GLU A 542 59.12 40.93 -7.61
C GLU A 542 57.97 41.61 -6.84
N ASN A 543 56.95 40.83 -6.46
CA ASN A 543 55.84 41.35 -5.65
C ASN A 543 56.28 41.75 -4.24
N MET A 544 57.19 40.99 -3.61
CA MET A 544 57.77 41.35 -2.31
C MET A 544 58.61 42.63 -2.39
N TRP A 545 59.46 42.77 -3.40
CA TRP A 545 60.27 43.97 -3.62
C TRP A 545 59.39 45.21 -3.85
N HIS A 546 58.32 45.06 -4.64
CA HIS A 546 57.34 46.14 -4.84
C HIS A 546 56.59 46.51 -3.56
N LEU A 547 56.24 45.53 -2.72
CA LEU A 547 55.61 45.80 -1.44
C LEU A 547 56.57 46.54 -0.50
N GLN A 548 57.85 46.15 -0.44
CA GLN A 548 58.88 46.82 0.37
C GLN A 548 59.16 48.24 -0.10
N THR A 549 59.27 48.46 -1.41
CA THR A 549 59.49 49.81 -1.97
C THR A 549 58.28 50.70 -1.75
N LEU A 550 57.06 50.18 -1.95
CA LEU A 550 55.83 50.91 -1.66
C LEU A 550 55.70 51.24 -0.17
N ASP A 551 56.17 50.39 0.75
CA ASP A 551 56.12 50.67 2.20
C ASP A 551 57.17 51.72 2.64
N SER A 552 58.28 51.84 1.89
CA SER A 552 59.39 52.77 2.20
C SER A 552 59.20 54.21 1.73
N VAL A 553 58.19 54.50 0.90
CA VAL A 553 57.97 55.83 0.31
C VAL A 553 56.85 56.57 1.06
N ASP A 554 57.23 57.65 1.76
CA ASP A 554 56.31 58.54 2.46
C ASP A 554 55.70 59.60 1.50
N PHE A 555 54.46 59.38 1.08
CA PHE A 555 53.75 60.33 0.21
C PHE A 555 53.04 61.43 1.02
N ALA A 556 53.21 62.69 0.59
CA ALA A 556 52.79 63.89 1.30
C ALA A 556 51.27 64.22 1.21
N SER A 557 50.54 63.64 0.25
CA SER A 557 49.10 63.92 0.03
C SER A 557 48.18 62.77 0.49
N PRO A 558 47.02 63.05 1.13
CA PRO A 558 46.03 62.04 1.49
C PRO A 558 45.52 61.22 0.30
N TYR A 559 45.41 61.84 -0.88
CA TYR A 559 44.95 61.18 -2.10
C TYR A 559 45.94 60.12 -2.59
N THR A 560 47.25 60.43 -2.53
CA THR A 560 48.30 59.49 -2.95
C THR A 560 48.43 58.29 -2.01
N ARG A 561 48.19 58.45 -0.70
CA ARG A 561 48.17 57.32 0.25
C ARG A 561 47.01 56.34 0.00
N ALA A 562 45.84 56.83 -0.40
CA ALA A 562 44.69 55.98 -0.73
C ALA A 562 44.91 55.15 -2.00
N VAL A 563 45.69 55.67 -2.97
CA VAL A 563 46.08 54.93 -4.17
C VAL A 563 47.13 53.86 -3.81
N GLN A 564 48.11 54.20 -2.99
CA GLN A 564 49.13 53.28 -2.48
C GLN A 564 48.52 52.10 -1.71
N SER A 565 47.56 52.34 -0.81
CA SER A 565 46.90 51.26 -0.04
C SER A 565 46.17 50.26 -0.93
N LYS A 566 45.50 50.72 -2.00
CA LYS A 566 44.85 49.85 -2.99
C LYS A 566 45.85 49.03 -3.81
N ILE A 567 47.00 49.61 -4.16
CA ILE A 567 48.05 48.89 -4.90
C ILE A 567 48.68 47.80 -4.01
N ILE A 568 48.94 48.13 -2.73
CA ILE A 568 49.44 47.18 -1.73
C ILE A 568 48.45 46.04 -1.53
N GLU A 569 47.17 46.32 -1.32
CA GLU A 569 46.13 45.31 -1.13
C GLU A 569 46.05 44.35 -2.34
N LYS A 570 46.09 44.91 -3.56
CA LYS A 570 46.05 44.11 -4.79
C LYS A 570 47.29 43.22 -4.93
N LYS A 571 48.49 43.73 -4.63
CA LYS A 571 49.72 42.92 -4.66
C LYS A 571 49.73 41.86 -3.56
N LEU A 572 49.25 42.17 -2.36
CA LEU A 572 49.15 41.23 -1.25
C LEU A 572 48.22 40.05 -1.60
N GLN A 573 47.06 40.33 -2.20
CA GLN A 573 46.13 39.30 -2.67
C GLN A 573 46.78 38.39 -3.73
N GLN A 574 47.53 38.97 -4.67
CA GLN A 574 48.26 38.18 -5.67
C GLN A 574 49.33 37.30 -5.04
N THR A 575 50.09 37.81 -4.07
CA THR A 575 51.12 37.05 -3.35
C THR A 575 50.50 35.91 -2.53
N ILE A 576 49.38 36.14 -1.84
CA ILE A 576 48.66 35.10 -1.08
C ILE A 576 48.17 33.99 -2.02
N LEU A 577 47.55 34.35 -3.15
CA LEU A 577 47.11 33.38 -4.16
C LEU A 577 48.26 32.54 -4.74
N LEU A 578 49.42 33.15 -4.97
CA LEU A 578 50.62 32.43 -5.42
C LEU A 578 51.13 31.47 -4.35
N LEU A 579 51.16 31.89 -3.08
CA LEU A 579 51.56 31.06 -1.95
C LEU A 579 50.59 29.90 -1.68
N GLU A 580 49.28 30.10 -1.81
CA GLU A 580 48.29 29.03 -1.66
C GLU A 580 48.43 27.97 -2.76
N ARG A 581 48.60 28.39 -4.02
CA ARG A 581 48.85 27.45 -5.14
C ARG A 581 50.17 26.70 -4.96
N TYR A 582 51.22 27.37 -4.47
CA TYR A 582 52.53 26.76 -4.25
C TYR A 582 52.50 25.80 -3.04
N GLY A 583 51.85 26.20 -1.94
CA GLY A 583 51.68 25.39 -0.72
C GLY A 583 50.84 24.14 -0.94
N ALA A 584 49.74 24.23 -1.70
CA ALA A 584 48.90 23.08 -2.06
C ALA A 584 49.66 22.02 -2.90
N ARG A 585 50.55 22.46 -3.82
CA ARG A 585 51.41 21.55 -4.60
C ARG A 585 52.46 20.86 -3.73
N ARG A 586 53.03 21.54 -2.73
CA ARG A 586 54.02 20.95 -1.80
C ARG A 586 53.41 19.85 -0.91
N GLY A 587 52.12 19.98 -0.56
CA GLY A 587 51.35 18.92 0.12
C GLY A 587 51.13 17.68 -0.76
N MET A 588 50.89 17.84 -2.06
CA MET A 588 50.75 16.72 -3.02
C MET A 588 52.08 16.03 -3.35
N MET A 589 53.21 16.76 -3.39
CA MET A 589 54.53 16.15 -3.66
C MET A 589 55.05 15.30 -2.49
N LYS A 590 54.83 15.72 -1.23
CA LYS A 590 55.22 14.91 -0.05
C LYS A 590 54.48 13.58 0.05
N SER A 591 53.26 13.46 -0.49
CA SER A 591 52.56 12.17 -0.54
C SER A 591 53.01 11.26 -1.69
N ARG A 592 53.77 11.81 -2.66
CA ARG A 592 54.26 11.07 -3.84
C ARG A 592 55.67 10.51 -3.62
N SER A 593 56.55 11.22 -2.91
CA SER A 593 57.88 10.72 -2.55
C SER A 593 57.86 9.60 -1.50
N SER A 594 56.81 9.51 -0.67
CA SER A 594 56.66 8.41 0.30
C SER A 594 56.14 7.10 -0.32
N ARG A 595 55.70 7.11 -1.59
CA ARG A 595 55.24 5.90 -2.30
C ARG A 595 56.31 5.28 -3.18
N THR A 596 57.27 6.07 -3.68
CA THR A 596 58.36 5.58 -4.54
C THR A 596 59.53 4.98 -3.75
N SER A 597 59.71 5.33 -2.48
CA SER A 597 60.73 4.69 -1.62
C SER A 597 60.29 3.36 -1.00
N ALA A 598 59.01 2.97 -1.13
CA ALA A 598 58.46 1.76 -0.54
C ALA A 598 58.52 0.52 -1.45
N SER A 599 58.89 0.67 -2.73
CA SER A 599 58.97 -0.45 -3.69
C SER A 599 60.39 -1.02 -3.87
N HIS A 600 61.42 -0.46 -3.23
CA HIS A 600 62.82 -0.88 -3.41
C HIS A 600 63.55 -1.39 -2.15
N ALA A 601 62.89 -1.50 -1.00
CA ALA A 601 63.49 -2.06 0.22
C ALA A 601 62.62 -3.19 0.79
N ALA A 602 62.72 -4.37 0.18
CA ALA A 602 62.15 -5.61 0.71
C ALA A 602 63.23 -6.71 0.73
N VAL A 603 64.34 -6.48 1.44
CA VAL A 603 65.24 -7.54 1.91
C VAL A 603 65.87 -7.11 3.24
N SER A 604 65.82 -8.02 4.21
CA SER A 604 66.56 -8.08 5.49
C SER A 604 65.99 -7.38 6.74
N HIS A 605 65.50 -8.26 7.64
CA HIS A 605 65.55 -8.27 9.10
C HIS A 605 65.80 -6.98 9.92
N GLY A 606 64.95 -6.81 10.94
CA GLY A 606 65.43 -6.61 12.32
C GLY A 606 64.97 -5.33 13.03
N SER A 607 64.24 -5.55 14.13
CA SER A 607 64.10 -4.68 15.33
C SER A 607 63.33 -3.35 15.26
N GLN A 608 62.27 -3.31 16.08
CA GLN A 608 61.68 -2.15 16.81
C GLN A 608 62.75 -1.18 17.38
N PRO A 609 62.45 0.11 17.67
CA PRO A 609 61.45 0.47 18.69
C PRO A 609 60.68 1.81 18.56
N ASP A 610 59.85 1.97 19.59
CA ASP A 610 58.90 3.00 19.99
C ASP A 610 59.50 4.34 20.46
N GLU A 611 58.64 5.37 20.39
CA GLU A 611 58.45 6.55 21.27
C GLU A 611 59.48 7.71 21.48
N ARG A 612 58.88 8.93 21.43
CA ARG A 612 59.28 10.29 21.94
C ARG A 612 60.32 11.06 21.10
N VAL A 613 60.05 12.28 20.65
CA VAL A 613 59.83 13.51 21.46
C VAL A 613 59.02 14.55 20.64
N LYS A 614 57.98 15.11 21.27
CA LYS A 614 57.39 16.43 20.94
C LYS A 614 58.24 17.50 21.64
N ASP A 615 58.56 18.60 20.95
CA ASP A 615 58.21 19.97 21.37
C ASP A 615 58.96 21.07 20.60
N ASN A 616 58.27 22.22 20.50
CA ASN A 616 58.70 23.57 20.15
C ASN A 616 58.83 23.86 18.63
N VAL A 617 58.15 24.85 18.03
CA VAL A 617 57.83 26.21 18.49
C VAL A 617 56.53 26.71 17.82
N TRP A 618 55.56 27.10 18.64
CA TRP A 618 54.59 28.17 18.37
C TRP A 618 54.90 29.28 19.36
N MET A 619 55.10 30.52 18.92
CA MET A 619 54.80 31.74 19.69
C MET A 619 55.21 32.97 18.87
N GLY A 620 54.23 33.78 18.49
CA GLY A 620 54.46 35.08 17.88
C GLY A 620 53.26 35.53 17.05
N LEU A 621 52.48 36.46 17.61
CA LEU A 621 51.50 37.31 16.92
C LEU A 621 50.05 36.80 16.86
N PHE A 622 49.40 36.77 18.02
CA PHE A 622 48.03 37.29 18.14
C PHE A 622 47.95 38.16 19.39
N ASN A 623 47.93 39.49 19.25
CA ASN A 623 47.15 40.34 20.15
C ASN A 623 46.95 41.74 19.58
N THR A 624 45.75 42.05 19.10
CA THR A 624 44.92 43.16 19.62
C THR A 624 43.50 43.03 19.07
N LYS A 625 42.54 42.84 19.99
CA LYS A 625 41.09 42.88 19.77
C LYS A 625 40.62 44.33 19.58
N ARG A 626 39.62 44.57 18.71
CA ARG A 626 38.22 44.98 19.05
C ARG A 626 37.40 45.43 17.80
N PRO A 627 36.06 45.47 17.90
CA PRO A 627 35.12 45.13 16.82
C PRO A 627 34.62 46.36 16.04
N VAL A 628 34.17 46.14 14.80
CA VAL A 628 33.49 47.17 14.01
C VAL A 628 32.19 46.59 13.44
N ASN A 629 31.07 47.22 13.83
CA ASN A 629 29.73 47.05 13.26
C ASN A 629 29.69 47.47 11.78
N PRO A 630 28.72 46.99 10.99
CA PRO A 630 28.68 47.23 9.55
C PRO A 630 28.15 48.64 9.23
N PRO A 631 28.49 49.17 8.06
CA PRO A 631 27.50 49.96 7.33
C PRO A 631 27.36 49.56 5.86
N LYS A 632 26.09 49.59 5.45
CA LYS A 632 25.46 49.77 4.13
C LYS A 632 26.32 49.71 2.87
#